data_AF-A0A535P142-F1
#
_entry.id   AF-A0A535P142-F1
#
_cell.length_a   1.000
_cell.length_b   1.000
_cell.length_c   1.000
_cell.angle_alpha   90.00
_cell.angle_beta   90.00
_cell.angle_gamma   90.00
#
_symmetry.space_group_name_H-M   'P 1'
#
loop_
_entity.id
_entity.type
_entity.pdbx_description
1 polymer ?
#
loop_
_entity_poly.entity_id
_entity_poly.type
_entity_poly.pdbx_seq_one_letter_code
_entity_poly.pdbx_strand_id
1 'polypeptide(L)'
;MILLGAVSTPFWAPPPERYPGSLPARCDVLVIGGGIAGTSLLWHLAHRRIDAVLVERQHVAWGASGRNAGFLLAGVASSYAEAVRLYGREKAREVWEITNENHDRMVEAARGQDVGHRRRGSAVLPSDQEERALLVESEQLLREDGFIAHWDGRRLVNPRDGEIDPAAMVAALARQARAGVIREGVSVTALRPRANEVVVTAGDAECEAGVVILATNGYTSQLVPEVKIQPTRAQMLATAPDSSRHVDMPVYSHHGYRYWRQLPTGEVLIGGRRRRRSTTSRRRRSSRCSSARCAGLAPRPRSPTAGPARWGSRRAGCRWPGRSRG
;
A
#
# COMPACT_ATOMS: atom_id res chain seq x y z
N MET A 1 31.08 -15.80 -2.88
CA MET A 1 30.57 -14.44 -2.64
C MET A 1 29.59 -14.51 -1.47
N ILE A 2 30.06 -14.15 -0.27
CA ILE A 2 29.28 -14.21 0.97
C ILE A 2 28.24 -13.08 0.91
N LEU A 3 26.96 -13.43 0.84
CA LEU A 3 25.86 -12.48 1.02
C LEU A 3 25.95 -11.94 2.45
N LEU A 4 26.53 -10.75 2.62
CA LEU A 4 26.38 -9.95 3.84
C LEU A 4 24.87 -9.83 4.13
N GLY A 5 24.49 -10.17 5.37
CA GLY A 5 23.13 -10.55 5.76
C GLY A 5 22.05 -9.56 5.32
N ALA A 6 20.94 -10.08 4.80
CA ALA A 6 19.77 -9.27 4.48
C ALA A 6 19.22 -8.62 5.76
N VAL A 7 19.27 -7.30 5.83
CA VAL A 7 18.68 -6.54 6.95
C VAL A 7 17.16 -6.67 6.87
N SER A 8 16.52 -7.07 7.98
CA SER A 8 15.07 -7.28 8.07
C SER A 8 14.27 -6.00 8.38
N THR A 9 14.97 -4.88 8.59
CA THR A 9 14.35 -3.59 8.87
C THR A 9 13.63 -3.06 7.63
N PRO A 10 12.50 -2.34 7.81
CA PRO A 10 11.89 -1.59 6.73
C PRO A 10 12.88 -0.61 6.10
N PHE A 11 12.79 -0.42 4.79
CA PHE A 11 13.61 0.57 4.08
C PHE A 11 13.24 2.00 4.47
N TRP A 12 11.94 2.30 4.51
CA TRP A 12 11.46 3.59 4.98
C TRP A 12 11.69 3.69 6.49
N ALA A 13 12.33 4.77 6.90
CA ALA A 13 12.45 5.08 8.31
C ALA A 13 11.05 5.23 8.93
N PRO A 14 10.85 4.78 10.17
CA PRO A 14 9.62 5.11 10.89
C PRO A 14 9.53 6.63 11.07
N PRO A 15 8.31 7.21 11.11
CA PRO A 15 8.13 8.61 11.46
C PRO A 15 8.87 8.95 12.76
N PRO A 16 9.53 10.11 12.89
CA PRO A 16 10.25 10.48 14.10
C PRO A 16 9.29 10.85 15.25
N GLU A 17 8.11 11.39 14.94
CA GLU A 17 7.11 11.74 15.94
C GLU A 17 6.65 10.51 16.73
N ARG A 18 6.36 10.74 18.01
CA ARG A 18 5.78 9.76 18.93
C ARG A 18 4.54 10.35 19.54
N TYR A 19 3.54 9.52 19.74
CA TYR A 19 2.25 9.93 20.27
C TYR A 19 1.94 9.14 21.54
N PRO A 20 2.67 9.36 22.66
CA PRO A 20 2.44 8.61 23.87
C PRO A 20 1.05 8.87 24.44
N GLY A 21 0.53 7.90 25.19
CA GLY A 21 -0.67 8.02 26.00
C GLY A 21 -1.44 6.70 26.05
N SER A 22 -2.59 6.73 26.73
CA SER A 22 -3.45 5.57 26.91
C SER A 22 -4.72 5.66 26.09
N LEU A 23 -5.48 4.56 26.07
CA LEU A 23 -6.88 4.58 25.65
C LEU A 23 -7.64 5.61 26.53
N PRO A 24 -8.44 6.52 25.96
CA PRO A 24 -9.27 7.44 26.74
C PRO A 24 -10.44 6.70 27.40
N ALA A 25 -11.01 7.24 28.46
CA ALA A 25 -12.20 6.66 29.09
C ALA A 25 -13.46 6.81 28.22
N ARG A 26 -13.57 7.91 27.45
CA ARG A 26 -14.70 8.18 26.56
C ARG A 26 -14.28 9.01 25.35
N CYS A 27 -14.92 8.79 24.19
CA CYS A 27 -14.81 9.66 23.01
C CYS A 27 -16.01 9.50 22.07
N ASP A 28 -16.24 10.47 21.18
CA ASP A 28 -17.32 10.36 20.19
C ASP A 28 -16.93 9.43 19.04
N VAL A 29 -15.71 9.59 18.52
CA VAL A 29 -15.18 8.76 17.43
C VAL A 29 -13.83 8.17 17.81
N LEU A 30 -13.75 6.83 17.84
CA LEU A 30 -12.50 6.09 18.01
C LEU A 30 -12.07 5.44 16.69
N VAL A 31 -10.92 5.83 16.17
CA VAL A 31 -10.28 5.23 14.99
C VAL A 31 -9.20 4.24 15.45
N ILE A 32 -9.30 2.99 15.00
CA ILE A 32 -8.31 1.95 15.36
C ILE A 32 -7.40 1.66 14.17
N GLY A 33 -6.13 2.05 14.28
CA GLY A 33 -5.06 1.77 13.30
C GLY A 33 -4.43 3.03 12.70
N GLY A 34 -3.12 3.21 12.95
CA GLY A 34 -2.30 4.36 12.51
C GLY A 34 -1.68 4.20 11.12
N GLY A 35 -2.38 3.55 10.20
CA GLY A 35 -1.99 3.47 8.78
C GLY A 35 -2.61 4.59 7.94
N ILE A 36 -2.33 4.61 6.63
CA ILE A 36 -2.85 5.61 5.68
C ILE A 36 -4.37 5.84 5.78
N ALA A 37 -5.16 4.77 5.94
CA ALA A 37 -6.61 4.89 6.07
C ALA A 37 -7.02 5.61 7.36
N GLY A 38 -6.42 5.24 8.50
CA GLY A 38 -6.75 5.83 9.79
C GLY A 38 -6.26 7.27 9.92
N THR A 39 -5.03 7.57 9.47
CA THR A 39 -4.51 8.95 9.51
C THR A 39 -5.19 9.86 8.50
N SER A 40 -5.58 9.35 7.32
CA SER A 40 -6.39 10.11 6.34
C SER A 40 -7.77 10.43 6.91
N LEU A 41 -8.44 9.44 7.50
CA LEU A 41 -9.73 9.65 8.16
C LEU A 41 -9.60 10.69 9.28
N LEU A 42 -8.62 10.54 10.17
CA LEU A 42 -8.40 11.48 11.27
C LEU A 42 -8.15 12.91 10.76
N TRP A 43 -7.36 13.05 9.69
CA TRP A 43 -7.13 14.34 9.03
C TRP A 43 -8.44 14.95 8.52
N HIS A 44 -9.28 14.16 7.84
CA HIS A 44 -10.57 14.62 7.31
C HIS A 44 -11.59 14.97 8.41
N LEU A 45 -11.60 14.24 9.53
CA LEU A 45 -12.44 14.53 10.70
C LEU A 45 -12.00 15.83 11.37
N ALA A 46 -10.69 15.99 11.60
CA ALA A 46 -10.12 17.21 12.18
C ALA A 46 -10.44 18.47 11.35
N HIS A 47 -10.37 18.38 10.01
CA HIS A 47 -10.73 19.51 9.13
C HIS A 47 -12.22 19.85 9.16
N ARG A 48 -13.08 18.91 9.56
CA ARG A 48 -14.50 19.12 9.79
C ARG A 48 -14.83 19.48 11.24
N ARG A 49 -13.81 19.66 12.09
CA ARG A 49 -13.95 19.93 13.54
C ARG A 49 -14.74 18.84 14.27
N ILE A 50 -14.57 17.59 13.82
CA ILE A 50 -15.10 16.42 14.52
C ILE A 50 -13.98 15.86 15.39
N ASP A 51 -14.22 15.85 16.70
CA ASP A 51 -13.27 15.32 17.67
C ASP A 51 -13.19 13.79 17.55
N ALA A 52 -11.98 13.30 17.34
CA ALA A 52 -11.71 11.89 17.16
C ALA A 52 -10.38 11.50 17.78
N VAL A 53 -10.34 10.29 18.33
CA VAL A 53 -9.13 9.69 18.88
C VAL A 53 -8.69 8.55 17.98
N LEU A 54 -7.42 8.55 17.57
CA LEU A 54 -6.81 7.43 16.88
C LEU A 54 -5.90 6.65 17.83
N VAL A 55 -6.09 5.33 17.88
CA VAL A 55 -5.23 4.41 18.63
C VAL A 55 -4.44 3.49 17.68
N GLU A 56 -3.15 3.32 17.95
CA GLU A 56 -2.25 2.42 17.22
C GLU A 56 -1.45 1.58 18.22
N ARG A 57 -1.37 0.27 17.99
CA ARG A 57 -0.68 -0.67 18.90
C ARG A 57 0.84 -0.63 18.80
N GLN A 58 1.38 -0.06 17.73
CA GLN A 58 2.81 0.13 17.49
C GLN A 58 3.07 1.63 17.33
N HIS A 59 3.79 2.03 16.28
CA HIS A 59 3.92 3.43 15.87
C HIS A 59 3.13 3.71 14.59
N VAL A 60 2.82 4.98 14.33
CA VAL A 60 2.21 5.45 13.08
C VAL A 60 3.01 4.96 11.87
N ALA A 61 2.32 4.53 10.82
CA ALA A 61 2.88 3.89 9.63
C ALA A 61 3.56 2.53 9.85
N TRP A 62 3.50 1.92 11.05
CA TRP A 62 4.13 0.61 11.29
C TRP A 62 3.60 -0.46 10.35
N GLY A 63 2.34 -0.45 9.92
CA GLY A 63 1.76 -1.54 9.11
C GLY A 63 2.22 -1.62 7.65
N ALA A 64 1.30 -1.97 6.75
CA ALA A 64 1.57 -2.05 5.31
C ALA A 64 1.85 -0.68 4.67
N SER A 65 1.32 0.38 5.29
CA SER A 65 1.42 1.76 4.80
C SER A 65 2.85 2.28 4.85
N GLY A 66 3.64 2.04 5.90
CA GLY A 66 5.07 2.43 5.91
C GLY A 66 6.03 1.42 5.29
N ARG A 67 5.53 0.35 4.63
CA ARG A 67 6.36 -0.78 4.15
C ARG A 67 6.18 -1.12 2.68
N ASN A 68 5.41 -0.31 1.95
CA ASN A 68 5.21 -0.49 0.51
C ASN A 68 6.17 0.38 -0.30
N ALA A 69 6.14 0.26 -1.62
CA ALA A 69 7.06 1.01 -2.49
C ALA A 69 6.55 2.39 -2.85
N GLY A 70 5.47 2.91 -2.27
CA GLY A 70 5.04 4.30 -2.42
C GLY A 70 4.54 4.68 -3.81
N PHE A 71 3.91 3.76 -4.52
CA PHE A 71 3.31 4.02 -5.84
C PHE A 71 1.95 4.68 -5.62
N LEU A 72 1.64 5.70 -6.42
CA LEU A 72 0.39 6.44 -6.38
C LEU A 72 -0.23 6.34 -7.78
N LEU A 73 -1.21 5.44 -7.93
CA LEU A 73 -1.70 4.98 -9.23
C LEU A 73 -3.20 5.23 -9.36
N ALA A 74 -3.63 5.49 -10.59
CA ALA A 74 -5.03 5.41 -10.98
C ALA A 74 -5.47 3.95 -11.20
N GLY A 75 -6.76 3.71 -10.96
CA GLY A 75 -7.41 2.43 -11.17
C GLY A 75 -7.15 1.39 -10.08
N VAL A 76 -7.43 0.13 -10.44
CA VAL A 76 -7.28 -1.03 -9.56
C VAL A 76 -5.98 -1.78 -9.84
N ALA A 77 -5.74 -2.88 -9.12
CA ALA A 77 -4.53 -3.67 -9.31
C ALA A 77 -4.45 -4.42 -10.66
N SER A 78 -5.59 -4.67 -11.31
CA SER A 78 -5.68 -5.25 -12.66
C SER A 78 -5.62 -4.16 -13.74
N SER A 79 -5.43 -4.56 -15.00
CA SER A 79 -5.51 -3.63 -16.12
C SER A 79 -6.91 -2.99 -16.24
N TYR A 80 -7.02 -1.86 -16.94
CA TYR A 80 -8.31 -1.19 -17.14
C TYR A 80 -9.27 -2.08 -17.94
N ALA A 81 -8.78 -2.75 -18.99
CA ALA A 81 -9.58 -3.69 -19.77
C ALA A 81 -10.08 -4.88 -18.94
N GLU A 82 -9.31 -5.40 -17.98
CA GLU A 82 -9.80 -6.40 -17.04
C GLU A 82 -10.83 -5.83 -16.07
N ALA A 83 -10.62 -4.61 -15.57
CA ALA A 83 -11.58 -3.94 -14.69
C ALA A 83 -12.93 -3.74 -15.40
N VAL A 84 -12.92 -3.33 -16.67
CA VAL A 84 -14.12 -3.22 -17.52
C VAL A 84 -14.83 -4.56 -17.65
N ARG A 85 -14.10 -5.66 -17.90
CA ARG A 85 -14.67 -7.01 -17.98
C ARG A 85 -15.27 -7.50 -16.66
N LEU A 86 -14.65 -7.17 -15.53
CA LEU A 86 -15.05 -7.66 -14.21
C LEU A 86 -16.21 -6.85 -13.61
N TYR A 87 -16.18 -5.53 -13.77
CA TYR A 87 -17.07 -4.60 -13.07
C TYR A 87 -18.04 -3.85 -14.00
N GLY A 88 -17.86 -3.97 -15.32
CA GLY A 88 -18.54 -3.12 -16.29
C GLY A 88 -17.81 -1.81 -16.50
N ARG A 89 -17.98 -1.22 -17.70
CA ARG A 89 -17.26 -0.01 -18.13
C ARG A 89 -17.53 1.20 -17.24
N GLU A 90 -18.79 1.44 -16.90
CA GLU A 90 -19.19 2.55 -16.03
C GLU A 90 -18.50 2.48 -14.67
N LYS A 91 -18.51 1.32 -14.00
CA LYS A 91 -17.87 1.15 -12.70
C LYS A 91 -16.36 1.26 -12.78
N ALA A 92 -15.74 0.72 -13.83
CA ALA A 92 -14.30 0.85 -14.05
C ALA A 92 -13.89 2.32 -14.20
N ARG A 93 -14.68 3.09 -14.96
CA ARG A 93 -14.50 4.54 -15.14
C ARG A 93 -14.63 5.30 -13.84
N GLU A 94 -15.69 5.06 -13.07
CA GLU A 94 -15.91 5.71 -11.77
C GLU A 94 -14.74 5.48 -10.81
N VAL A 95 -14.24 4.24 -10.72
CA VAL A 95 -13.08 3.91 -9.89
C VAL A 95 -11.82 4.65 -10.38
N TRP A 96 -11.65 4.78 -11.69
CA TRP A 96 -10.53 5.53 -12.25
C TRP A 96 -10.61 7.04 -11.93
N GLU A 97 -11.80 7.62 -12.00
CA GLU A 97 -12.06 9.03 -11.62
C GLU A 97 -11.76 9.26 -10.13
N ILE A 98 -12.30 8.41 -9.26
CA ILE A 98 -12.10 8.51 -7.80
C ILE A 98 -10.62 8.36 -7.44
N THR A 99 -9.88 7.48 -8.11
CA THR A 99 -8.44 7.29 -7.83
C THR A 99 -7.59 8.47 -8.31
N ASN A 100 -7.94 9.09 -9.44
CA ASN A 100 -7.35 10.34 -9.89
C ASN A 100 -7.63 11.49 -8.92
N GLU A 101 -8.87 11.63 -8.48
CA GLU A 101 -9.25 12.64 -7.48
C GLU A 101 -8.51 12.40 -6.15
N ASN A 102 -8.44 11.15 -5.70
CA ASN A 102 -7.71 10.77 -4.48
C ASN A 102 -6.22 11.13 -4.57
N HIS A 103 -5.60 11.01 -5.74
CA HIS A 103 -4.22 11.47 -5.94
C HIS A 103 -4.10 12.96 -5.62
N ASP A 104 -4.99 13.78 -6.18
CA ASP A 104 -4.94 15.23 -6.00
C ASP A 104 -5.26 15.62 -4.55
N ARG A 105 -6.25 14.98 -3.93
CA ARG A 105 -6.57 15.16 -2.50
C ARG A 105 -5.42 14.75 -1.58
N MET A 106 -4.69 13.68 -1.91
CA MET A 106 -3.52 13.28 -1.13
C MET A 106 -2.39 14.32 -1.23
N VAL A 107 -2.17 14.89 -2.42
CA VAL A 107 -1.19 15.97 -2.60
C VAL A 107 -1.61 17.22 -1.85
N GLU A 108 -2.89 17.58 -1.89
CA GLU A 108 -3.45 18.70 -1.12
C GLU A 108 -3.29 18.48 0.38
N ALA A 109 -3.66 17.30 0.88
CA ALA A 109 -3.55 16.97 2.30
C ALA A 109 -2.10 16.91 2.80
N ALA A 110 -1.12 16.74 1.91
CA ALA A 110 0.31 16.79 2.22
C ALA A 110 0.95 18.16 1.95
N ARG A 111 0.17 19.20 1.60
CA ARG A 111 0.71 20.51 1.23
C ARG A 111 1.61 21.08 2.34
N GLY A 112 2.80 21.54 1.95
CA GLY A 112 3.80 22.06 2.88
C GLY A 112 4.57 20.99 3.66
N GLN A 113 4.40 19.71 3.33
CA GLN A 113 5.16 18.60 3.91
C GLN A 113 6.02 17.94 2.81
N ASP A 114 7.27 17.61 3.13
CA ASP A 114 8.08 16.77 2.24
C ASP A 114 7.67 15.31 2.40
N VAL A 115 6.86 14.83 1.46
CA VAL A 115 6.43 13.44 1.36
C VAL A 115 7.07 12.73 0.17
N GLY A 116 8.11 13.31 -0.43
CA GLY A 116 8.77 12.79 -1.61
C GLY A 116 7.86 12.61 -2.83
N HIS A 117 6.77 13.39 -2.92
CA HIS A 117 5.81 13.29 -4.03
C HIS A 117 6.44 13.70 -5.35
N ARG A 118 6.29 12.86 -6.38
CA ARG A 118 6.72 13.15 -7.74
C ARG A 118 5.70 12.60 -8.74
N ARG A 119 5.21 13.45 -9.64
CA ARG A 119 4.31 13.07 -10.74
C ARG A 119 5.13 12.75 -11.99
N ARG A 120 5.75 11.57 -12.00
CA ARG A 120 6.56 11.05 -13.12
C ARG A 120 5.82 10.05 -14.01
N GLY A 121 4.54 9.82 -13.74
CA GLY A 121 3.78 8.74 -14.34
C GLY A 121 4.13 7.38 -13.74
N SER A 122 3.55 6.34 -14.35
CA SER A 122 3.88 4.94 -14.13
C SER A 122 3.81 4.20 -15.45
N ALA A 123 4.42 3.02 -15.50
CA ALA A 123 4.31 2.13 -16.65
C ALA A 123 3.90 0.72 -16.25
N VAL A 124 3.16 0.04 -17.14
CA VAL A 124 2.91 -1.40 -17.06
C VAL A 124 3.60 -2.08 -18.23
N LEU A 125 4.56 -2.95 -17.91
CA LEU A 125 5.32 -3.75 -18.85
C LEU A 125 4.73 -5.17 -18.92
N PRO A 126 4.19 -5.61 -20.08
CA PRO A 126 3.66 -6.96 -20.18
C PRO A 126 4.76 -8.01 -20.01
N SER A 127 4.39 -9.12 -19.36
CA SER A 127 5.26 -10.28 -19.17
C SER A 127 4.99 -11.41 -20.16
N ASP A 128 3.87 -11.35 -20.87
CA ASP A 128 3.42 -12.31 -21.88
C ASP A 128 2.52 -11.61 -22.93
N GLN A 129 2.14 -12.36 -23.97
CA GLN A 129 1.35 -11.83 -25.09
C GLN A 129 -0.10 -11.51 -24.69
N GLU A 130 -0.65 -12.21 -23.69
CA GLU A 130 -2.00 -11.99 -23.19
C GLU A 130 -2.08 -10.66 -22.43
N GLU A 131 -1.15 -10.42 -21.50
CA GLU A 131 -0.99 -9.15 -20.80
C GLU A 131 -0.77 -8.00 -21.80
N ARG A 132 0.02 -8.23 -22.85
CA ARG A 132 0.22 -7.22 -23.90
C ARG A 132 -1.09 -6.85 -24.59
N ALA A 133 -1.90 -7.82 -24.98
CA ALA A 133 -3.19 -7.56 -25.63
C ALA A 133 -4.14 -6.77 -24.70
N LEU A 134 -4.20 -7.15 -23.42
CA LEU A 134 -4.98 -6.44 -22.41
C LEU A 134 -4.54 -4.98 -22.22
N LEU A 135 -3.24 -4.71 -22.27
CA LEU A 135 -2.70 -3.36 -22.10
C LEU A 135 -2.95 -2.48 -23.32
N VAL A 136 -2.88 -3.02 -24.54
CA VAL A 136 -3.24 -2.29 -25.77
C VAL A 136 -4.73 -1.95 -25.77
N GLU A 137 -5.58 -2.90 -25.41
CA GLU A 137 -7.02 -2.64 -25.24
C GLU A 137 -7.29 -1.62 -24.11
N SER A 138 -6.53 -1.70 -23.02
CA SER A 138 -6.65 -0.73 -21.92
C SER A 138 -6.33 0.69 -22.37
N GLU A 139 -5.31 0.88 -23.22
CA GLU A 139 -5.01 2.20 -23.80
C GLU A 139 -6.22 2.76 -24.55
N GLN A 140 -6.81 1.96 -25.44
CA GLN A 140 -7.97 2.35 -26.23
C GLN A 140 -9.15 2.75 -25.32
N LEU A 141 -9.53 1.87 -24.40
CA LEU A 141 -10.67 2.09 -23.50
C LEU A 141 -10.46 3.32 -22.60
N LEU A 142 -9.25 3.51 -22.07
CA LEU A 142 -8.92 4.69 -21.27
C LEU A 142 -9.08 5.98 -22.08
N ARG A 143 -8.62 6.00 -23.33
CA ARG A 143 -8.76 7.17 -24.21
C ARG A 143 -10.20 7.48 -24.57
N GLU A 144 -10.99 6.46 -24.90
CA GLU A 144 -12.41 6.63 -25.18
C GLU A 144 -13.17 7.18 -23.96
N ASP A 145 -12.75 6.82 -22.75
CA ASP A 145 -13.33 7.34 -21.50
C ASP A 145 -12.74 8.70 -21.07
N GLY A 146 -11.86 9.30 -21.89
CA GLY A 146 -11.29 10.63 -21.66
C GLY A 146 -10.07 10.68 -20.76
N PHE A 147 -9.45 9.53 -20.46
CA PHE A 147 -8.24 9.45 -19.65
C PHE A 147 -6.97 9.42 -20.51
N ILE A 148 -5.89 9.94 -19.93
CA ILE A 148 -4.58 9.96 -20.59
C ILE A 148 -3.86 8.64 -20.29
N ALA A 149 -3.65 7.86 -21.33
CA ALA A 149 -2.71 6.75 -21.35
C ALA A 149 -2.14 6.59 -22.76
N HIS A 150 -0.91 6.09 -22.86
CA HIS A 150 -0.31 5.80 -24.16
C HIS A 150 0.58 4.57 -24.14
N TRP A 151 0.59 3.83 -25.25
CA TRP A 151 1.52 2.76 -25.50
C TRP A 151 2.82 3.32 -26.10
N ASP A 152 3.96 3.11 -25.43
CA ASP A 152 5.28 3.62 -25.87
C ASP A 152 6.00 2.70 -26.88
N GLY A 153 5.29 1.71 -27.43
CA GLY A 153 5.84 0.63 -28.24
C GLY A 153 6.17 -0.63 -27.43
N ARG A 154 6.37 -0.51 -26.11
CA ARG A 154 6.76 -1.62 -25.22
C ARG A 154 5.90 -1.74 -23.97
N ARG A 155 5.35 -0.64 -23.47
CA ARG A 155 4.67 -0.52 -22.18
C ARG A 155 3.46 0.40 -22.31
N LEU A 156 2.46 0.18 -21.45
CA LEU A 156 1.38 1.14 -21.24
C LEU A 156 1.84 2.16 -20.21
N VAL A 157 1.84 3.44 -20.56
CA VAL A 157 2.28 4.54 -19.69
C VAL A 157 1.07 5.38 -19.29
N ASN A 158 0.93 5.61 -17.98
CA ASN A 158 -0.01 6.58 -17.42
C ASN A 158 0.79 7.76 -16.85
N PRO A 159 0.79 8.94 -17.51
CA PRO A 159 1.57 10.09 -17.06
C PRO A 159 0.99 10.78 -15.82
N ARG A 160 -0.28 10.52 -15.47
CA ARG A 160 -0.91 11.13 -14.29
C ARG A 160 -0.44 10.50 -12.99
N ASP A 161 -0.04 9.24 -13.03
CA ASP A 161 0.45 8.51 -11.87
C ASP A 161 1.71 9.16 -11.27
N GLY A 162 2.07 8.69 -10.09
CA GLY A 162 3.26 9.16 -9.44
C GLY A 162 3.69 8.29 -8.28
N GLU A 163 4.43 8.91 -7.40
CA GLU A 163 5.13 8.23 -6.36
C GLU A 163 5.36 9.12 -5.14
N ILE A 164 5.48 8.51 -3.97
CA ILE A 164 5.68 9.16 -2.67
C ILE A 164 6.64 8.35 -1.78
N ASP A 165 7.15 8.94 -0.72
CA ASP A 165 7.55 8.20 0.48
C ASP A 165 6.28 7.89 1.29
N PRO A 166 5.90 6.61 1.41
CA PRO A 166 4.63 6.27 2.02
C PRO A 166 4.65 6.36 3.56
N ALA A 167 5.82 6.29 4.21
CA ALA A 167 5.91 6.53 5.65
C ALA A 167 5.81 8.02 5.96
N ALA A 168 6.50 8.86 5.18
CA ALA A 168 6.42 10.32 5.29
C ALA A 168 5.00 10.83 5.00
N MET A 169 4.29 10.26 4.02
CA MET A 169 2.90 10.62 3.73
C MET A 169 1.96 10.35 4.91
N VAL A 170 2.07 9.18 5.54
CA VAL A 170 1.25 8.85 6.72
C VAL A 170 1.59 9.78 7.89
N ALA A 171 2.87 10.10 8.10
CA ALA A 171 3.31 11.05 9.11
C ALA A 171 2.77 12.47 8.86
N ALA A 172 2.79 12.93 7.61
CA ALA A 172 2.27 14.22 7.21
C ALA A 172 0.77 14.37 7.54
N LEU A 173 -0.04 13.34 7.28
CA LEU A 173 -1.46 13.34 7.64
C LEU A 173 -1.65 13.36 9.15
N ALA A 174 -0.90 12.53 9.88
CA ALA A 174 -0.95 12.47 11.35
C ALA A 174 -0.62 13.83 11.99
N ARG A 175 0.45 14.48 11.54
CA ARG A 175 0.89 15.80 12.04
C ARG A 175 -0.12 16.90 11.79
N GLN A 176 -0.81 16.85 10.65
CA GLN A 176 -1.77 17.87 10.26
C GLN A 176 -3.17 17.66 10.85
N ALA A 177 -3.44 16.50 11.44
CA ALA A 177 -4.69 16.23 12.15
C ALA A 177 -4.70 16.89 13.55
N ARG A 178 -4.47 18.21 13.64
CA ARG A 178 -4.25 18.94 14.91
C ARG A 178 -5.40 18.85 15.93
N ALA A 179 -6.64 18.66 15.48
CA ALA A 179 -7.81 18.43 16.34
C ALA A 179 -8.04 16.94 16.68
N GLY A 180 -7.37 16.04 15.96
CA GLY A 180 -7.41 14.60 16.23
C GLY A 180 -6.33 14.20 17.22
N VAL A 181 -6.69 13.37 18.19
CA VAL A 181 -5.75 12.92 19.22
C VAL A 181 -5.20 11.56 18.83
N ILE A 182 -3.88 11.43 18.66
CA ILE A 182 -3.23 10.14 18.36
C ILE A 182 -2.64 9.54 19.64
N ARG A 183 -2.75 8.23 19.79
CA ARG A 183 -2.20 7.42 20.90
C ARG A 183 -1.55 6.15 20.36
N GLU A 184 -0.22 6.07 20.47
CA GLU A 184 0.59 4.91 20.15
C GLU A 184 0.75 3.97 21.36
N GLY A 185 1.07 2.70 21.12
CA GLY A 185 1.19 1.68 22.15
C GLY A 185 -0.15 1.14 22.69
N VAL A 186 -1.28 1.54 22.11
CA VAL A 186 -2.61 1.10 22.55
C VAL A 186 -3.09 -0.09 21.71
N SER A 187 -3.05 -1.28 22.30
CA SER A 187 -3.51 -2.51 21.65
C SER A 187 -4.95 -2.84 22.04
N VAL A 188 -5.90 -2.42 21.20
CA VAL A 188 -7.31 -2.83 21.35
C VAL A 188 -7.43 -4.34 21.13
N THR A 189 -8.13 -5.02 22.03
CA THR A 189 -8.32 -6.47 22.05
C THR A 189 -9.78 -6.91 21.95
N ALA A 190 -10.73 -6.05 22.32
CA ALA A 190 -12.15 -6.39 22.27
C ALA A 190 -13.03 -5.17 21.94
N LEU A 191 -14.16 -5.46 21.31
CA LEU A 191 -15.23 -4.52 20.99
C LEU A 191 -16.54 -5.13 21.48
N ARG A 192 -17.29 -4.41 22.31
CA ARG A 192 -18.61 -4.82 22.79
C ARG A 192 -19.64 -3.76 22.42
N PRO A 193 -20.42 -3.96 21.35
CA PRO A 193 -21.50 -3.06 20.99
C PRO A 193 -22.55 -2.99 22.12
N ARG A 194 -23.03 -1.79 22.40
CA ARG A 194 -24.20 -1.47 23.24
C ARG A 194 -25.23 -0.72 22.40
N ALA A 195 -26.34 -0.31 23.00
CA ALA A 195 -27.44 0.34 22.27
C ALA A 195 -27.02 1.62 21.51
N ASN A 196 -26.21 2.48 22.13
CA ASN A 196 -25.83 3.80 21.59
C ASN A 196 -24.30 4.04 21.53
N GLU A 197 -23.51 3.02 21.85
CA GLU A 197 -22.06 3.14 21.98
C GLU A 197 -21.37 1.78 21.80
N VAL A 198 -20.05 1.78 21.76
CA VAL A 198 -19.21 0.60 21.74
C VAL A 198 -18.22 0.70 22.88
N VAL A 199 -18.20 -0.32 23.74
CA VAL A 199 -17.16 -0.46 24.75
C VAL A 199 -15.95 -1.11 24.11
N VAL A 200 -14.81 -0.42 24.20
CA VAL A 200 -13.54 -0.83 23.60
C VAL A 200 -12.54 -1.16 24.71
N THR A 201 -11.92 -2.33 24.64
CA THR A 201 -10.96 -2.78 25.67
C THR A 201 -9.54 -2.79 25.12
N ALA A 202 -8.58 -2.26 25.89
CA ALA A 202 -7.15 -2.37 25.60
C ALA A 202 -6.36 -2.59 26.91
N GLY A 203 -5.91 -3.83 27.15
CA GLY A 203 -5.34 -4.21 28.45
C GLY A 203 -6.42 -4.14 29.54
N ASP A 204 -6.10 -3.47 30.65
CA ASP A 204 -7.03 -3.26 31.77
C ASP A 204 -7.89 -1.97 31.59
N ALA A 205 -7.69 -1.22 30.51
CA ALA A 205 -8.44 0.00 30.23
C ALA A 205 -9.65 -0.26 29.33
N GLU A 206 -10.72 0.50 29.57
CA GLU A 206 -11.92 0.53 28.74
C GLU A 206 -12.22 1.96 28.25
N CYS A 207 -12.78 2.06 27.05
CA CYS A 207 -13.30 3.29 26.46
C CYS A 207 -14.75 3.11 26.04
N GLU A 208 -15.60 4.05 26.41
CA GLU A 208 -16.94 4.19 25.84
C GLU A 208 -16.87 5.10 24.61
N ALA A 209 -17.06 4.52 23.42
CA ALA A 209 -16.96 5.24 22.16
C ALA A 209 -18.33 5.31 21.46
N GLY A 210 -18.78 6.50 21.04
CA GLY A 210 -20.01 6.62 20.27
C GLY A 210 -19.95 5.84 18.94
N VAL A 211 -18.85 6.02 18.20
CA VAL A 211 -18.56 5.33 16.94
C VAL A 211 -17.15 4.76 16.96
N VAL A 212 -16.99 3.51 16.52
CA VAL A 212 -15.68 2.88 16.32
C VAL A 212 -15.45 2.59 14.85
N ILE A 213 -14.31 3.05 14.32
CA ILE A 213 -13.92 2.86 12.92
C ILE A 213 -12.64 2.02 12.85
N LEU A 214 -12.72 0.87 12.18
CA LEU A 214 -11.62 -0.07 12.05
C LEU A 214 -10.77 0.23 10.82
N ALA A 215 -9.63 0.89 11.02
CA ALA A 215 -8.60 1.12 10.00
C ALA A 215 -7.45 0.08 10.09
N THR A 216 -7.77 -1.14 10.51
CA THR A 216 -6.80 -2.20 10.88
C THR A 216 -6.40 -3.12 9.72
N ASN A 217 -6.96 -2.95 8.52
CA ASN A 217 -6.56 -3.66 7.29
C ASN A 217 -6.56 -5.19 7.47
N GLY A 218 -5.43 -5.87 7.27
CA GLY A 218 -5.33 -7.33 7.42
C GLY A 218 -5.45 -7.83 8.87
N TYR A 219 -5.70 -6.96 9.85
CA TYR A 219 -5.88 -7.33 11.25
C TYR A 219 -7.33 -7.18 11.72
N THR A 220 -8.25 -6.72 10.86
CA THR A 220 -9.66 -6.49 11.23
C THR A 220 -10.34 -7.74 11.77
N SER A 221 -10.08 -8.91 11.17
CA SER A 221 -10.64 -10.19 11.63
C SER A 221 -10.19 -10.62 13.03
N GLN A 222 -9.19 -9.95 13.63
CA GLN A 222 -8.81 -10.18 15.03
C GLN A 222 -9.75 -9.50 16.01
N LEU A 223 -10.44 -8.43 15.58
CA LEU A 223 -11.43 -7.69 16.38
C LEU A 223 -12.86 -8.03 16.00
N VAL A 224 -13.11 -8.35 14.72
CA VAL A 224 -14.43 -8.71 14.19
C VAL A 224 -14.28 -9.97 13.33
N PRO A 225 -14.30 -11.17 13.93
CA PRO A 225 -14.03 -12.44 13.25
C PRO A 225 -14.94 -12.74 12.04
N GLU A 226 -16.13 -12.16 12.00
CA GLU A 226 -17.12 -12.31 10.93
C GLU A 226 -16.64 -11.66 9.63
N VAL A 227 -15.78 -10.65 9.72
CA VAL A 227 -15.21 -9.97 8.56
C VAL A 227 -14.11 -10.84 7.94
N LYS A 228 -14.41 -11.44 6.78
CA LYS A 228 -13.51 -12.38 6.09
C LYS A 228 -12.41 -11.66 5.30
N ILE A 229 -11.30 -11.30 5.96
CA ILE A 229 -10.11 -10.73 5.32
C ILE A 229 -8.94 -11.71 5.43
N GLN A 230 -8.30 -12.04 4.31
CA GLN A 230 -7.12 -12.90 4.30
C GLN A 230 -5.82 -12.05 4.22
N PRO A 231 -4.98 -12.03 5.27
CA PRO A 231 -3.77 -11.23 5.26
C PRO A 231 -2.72 -11.84 4.33
N THR A 232 -2.41 -11.16 3.23
CA THR A 232 -1.44 -11.62 2.25
C THR A 232 -0.09 -10.97 2.49
N ARG A 233 0.95 -11.78 2.71
CA ARG A 233 2.31 -11.30 2.89
C ARG A 233 2.89 -10.84 1.54
N ALA A 234 3.28 -9.58 1.47
CA ALA A 234 4.13 -9.05 0.40
C ALA A 234 5.54 -8.82 0.94
N GLN A 235 6.54 -8.96 0.07
CA GLN A 235 7.93 -8.69 0.39
C GLN A 235 8.51 -7.65 -0.55
N MET A 236 9.44 -6.88 -0.01
CA MET A 236 10.16 -5.87 -0.74
C MET A 236 11.65 -5.98 -0.46
N LEU A 237 12.42 -5.57 -1.47
CA LEU A 237 13.86 -5.47 -1.46
C LEU A 237 14.26 -4.05 -1.84
N ALA A 238 15.35 -3.56 -1.25
CA ALA A 238 16.05 -2.36 -1.71
C ALA A 238 17.49 -2.74 -2.03
N THR A 239 18.03 -2.18 -3.11
CA THR A 239 19.46 -2.23 -3.41
C THR A 239 20.20 -1.17 -2.59
N ALA A 240 21.53 -1.27 -2.52
CA ALA A 240 22.36 -0.10 -2.25
C ALA A 240 22.12 0.96 -3.35
N PRO A 241 22.36 2.26 -3.07
CA PRO A 241 22.20 3.30 -4.06
C PRO A 241 23.18 3.12 -5.23
N ASP A 242 22.70 3.34 -6.45
CA ASP A 242 23.49 3.38 -7.69
C ASP A 242 23.27 4.74 -8.35
N SER A 243 24.36 5.45 -8.68
CA SER A 243 24.31 6.74 -9.37
C SER A 243 23.75 6.65 -10.79
N SER A 244 23.76 5.45 -11.37
CA SER A 244 23.22 5.17 -12.69
C SER A 244 21.70 5.11 -12.63
N ARG A 245 21.02 5.91 -13.46
CA ARG A 245 19.55 5.86 -13.54
C ARG A 245 19.11 4.81 -14.56
N HIS A 246 18.58 3.70 -14.07
CA HIS A 246 18.09 2.58 -14.86
C HIS A 246 16.58 2.56 -15.02
N VAL A 247 15.87 3.21 -14.11
CA VAL A 247 14.41 3.24 -14.04
C VAL A 247 13.96 4.70 -13.94
N ASP A 248 13.21 5.14 -14.93
CA ASP A 248 12.75 6.52 -15.10
C ASP A 248 11.46 6.81 -14.34
N MET A 249 10.59 5.81 -14.18
CA MET A 249 9.31 5.87 -13.50
C MET A 249 8.98 4.54 -12.78
N PRO A 250 8.03 4.53 -11.82
CA PRO A 250 7.51 3.29 -11.26
C PRO A 250 6.96 2.34 -12.33
N VAL A 251 7.32 1.06 -12.25
CA VAL A 251 6.90 0.04 -13.23
C VAL A 251 6.20 -1.13 -12.54
N TYR A 252 5.09 -1.58 -13.13
CA TYR A 252 4.46 -2.88 -12.88
C TYR A 252 4.71 -3.85 -14.02
N SER A 253 4.67 -5.13 -13.70
CA SER A 253 4.70 -6.21 -14.68
C SER A 253 4.09 -7.48 -14.10
N HIS A 254 3.81 -8.45 -14.96
CA HIS A 254 3.36 -9.78 -14.58
C HIS A 254 2.04 -9.73 -13.85
N HIS A 255 1.04 -9.12 -14.48
CA HIS A 255 -0.34 -8.98 -14.01
C HIS A 255 -0.38 -8.32 -12.61
N GLY A 256 0.46 -7.31 -12.41
CA GLY A 256 0.60 -6.57 -11.15
C GLY A 256 1.38 -7.28 -10.03
N TYR A 257 1.92 -8.49 -10.27
CA TYR A 257 2.62 -9.27 -9.24
C TYR A 257 4.10 -8.93 -9.07
N ARG A 258 4.66 -8.08 -9.94
CA ARG A 258 6.02 -7.56 -9.84
C ARG A 258 6.00 -6.06 -10.06
N TYR A 259 6.78 -5.34 -9.25
CA TYR A 259 6.95 -3.92 -9.44
C TYR A 259 8.31 -3.46 -8.97
N TRP A 260 8.78 -2.36 -9.54
CA TRP A 260 10.02 -1.71 -9.13
C TRP A 260 10.00 -0.22 -9.42
N ARG A 261 10.77 0.53 -8.64
CA ARG A 261 11.06 1.95 -8.88
C ARG A 261 12.47 2.28 -8.42
N GLN A 262 13.06 3.34 -8.96
CA GLN A 262 14.34 3.86 -8.48
C GLN A 262 14.14 5.22 -7.83
N LEU A 263 14.69 5.41 -6.64
CA LEU A 263 14.64 6.68 -5.92
C LEU A 263 15.70 7.65 -6.46
N PRO A 264 15.54 8.98 -6.27
CA PRO A 264 16.56 9.96 -6.65
C PRO A 264 17.91 9.74 -5.96
N THR A 265 17.88 9.13 -4.77
CA THR A 265 19.05 8.72 -3.99
C THR A 265 19.77 7.50 -4.59
N GLY A 266 19.18 6.84 -5.59
CA GLY A 266 19.81 5.79 -6.39
C GLY A 266 19.32 4.36 -6.07
N GLU A 267 18.64 4.13 -4.95
CA GLU A 267 18.17 2.79 -4.57
C GLU A 267 17.04 2.31 -5.48
N VAL A 268 17.10 1.04 -5.87
CA VAL A 268 16.03 0.36 -6.60
C VAL A 268 15.20 -0.44 -5.60
N LEU A 269 13.94 -0.03 -5.45
CA LEU A 269 12.94 -0.77 -4.69
C LEU A 269 12.31 -1.82 -5.59
N ILE A 270 12.31 -3.07 -5.18
CA ILE A 270 11.73 -4.19 -5.92
C ILE A 270 10.74 -4.89 -5.00
N GLY A 271 9.49 -4.96 -5.42
CA GLY A 271 8.45 -5.64 -4.67
C GLY A 271 7.59 -6.54 -5.53
N GLY A 272 6.66 -7.19 -4.86
CA GLY A 272 5.84 -8.25 -5.46
C GLY A 272 6.29 -9.62 -4.98
N ARG A 273 6.25 -10.63 -5.87
CA ARG A 273 6.55 -12.05 -5.55
C ARG A 273 5.57 -12.70 -4.57
N ARG A 274 4.27 -12.40 -4.72
CA ARG A 274 3.22 -13.21 -4.09
C ARG A 274 3.26 -14.59 -4.75
N ARG A 275 3.71 -15.63 -4.05
CA ARG A 275 3.49 -17.00 -4.55
C ARG A 275 1.97 -17.24 -4.59
N ARG A 276 1.39 -17.50 -5.76
CA ARG A 276 0.18 -18.33 -5.82
C ARG A 276 0.56 -19.63 -5.11
N ARG A 277 -0.11 -19.97 -4.00
CA ARG A 277 -0.07 -21.35 -3.52
C ARG A 277 -0.76 -22.18 -4.61
N SER A 278 0.00 -22.77 -5.52
CA SER A 278 -0.49 -23.91 -6.29
C SER A 278 -0.73 -25.03 -5.29
N THR A 279 -1.94 -25.57 -5.27
CA THR A 279 -2.34 -26.76 -4.53
C THR A 279 -1.70 -27.98 -5.17
N THR A 280 -0.38 -28.13 -5.08
CA THR A 280 0.31 -29.41 -5.27
C THR A 280 1.78 -29.33 -4.88
N SER A 281 2.22 -30.36 -4.16
CA SER A 281 3.58 -30.75 -3.77
C SER A 281 4.17 -30.19 -2.47
N ARG A 282 4.27 -31.15 -1.53
CA ARG A 282 5.11 -31.29 -0.33
C ARG A 282 6.23 -30.27 -0.09
N ARG A 283 6.31 -29.86 1.18
CA ARG A 283 7.46 -29.21 1.83
C ARG A 283 8.79 -29.77 1.34
N ARG A 284 9.55 -28.97 0.59
CA ARG A 284 11.02 -28.99 0.62
C ARG A 284 11.49 -27.59 1.00
N ARG A 285 12.15 -27.48 2.15
CA ARG A 285 13.04 -26.37 2.46
C ARG A 285 14.19 -26.46 1.47
N SER A 286 14.23 -25.60 0.44
CA SER A 286 15.43 -25.43 -0.37
C SER A 286 16.01 -24.04 -0.14
N SER A 287 17.16 -24.03 0.53
CA SER A 287 18.06 -22.90 0.76
C SER A 287 18.95 -22.61 -0.47
N ARG A 288 18.53 -22.98 -1.69
CA ARG A 288 19.32 -22.76 -2.90
C ARG A 288 18.63 -21.79 -3.84
N CYS A 289 19.15 -20.56 -3.80
CA CYS A 289 18.90 -19.49 -4.76
C CYS A 289 19.57 -19.89 -6.09
N SER A 290 18.79 -20.18 -7.13
CA SER A 290 19.31 -20.27 -8.49
C SER A 290 19.29 -18.87 -9.10
N SER A 291 20.44 -18.20 -9.03
CA SER A 291 20.75 -16.88 -9.59
C SER A 291 20.67 -16.79 -11.12
N ALA A 292 20.27 -17.85 -11.82
CA ALA A 292 20.40 -17.95 -13.28
C ALA A 292 19.23 -17.38 -14.10
N ARG A 293 18.01 -17.23 -13.56
CA ARG A 293 16.83 -16.80 -14.36
C ARG A 293 16.41 -15.33 -14.19
N CYS A 294 17.07 -14.57 -13.31
CA CYS A 294 16.81 -13.14 -13.12
C CYS A 294 17.74 -12.22 -13.92
N ALA A 295 18.70 -12.77 -14.66
CA ALA A 295 19.73 -12.00 -15.32
C ALA A 295 19.29 -11.20 -16.57
N GLY A 296 18.10 -11.49 -17.13
CA GLY A 296 17.67 -10.93 -18.42
C GLY A 296 16.66 -9.78 -18.38
N LEU A 297 16.16 -9.38 -17.21
CA LEU A 297 15.04 -8.41 -17.10
C LEU A 297 15.27 -7.27 -16.09
N ALA A 298 16.41 -7.23 -15.42
CA ALA A 298 16.83 -6.13 -14.56
C ALA A 298 18.34 -5.88 -14.74
N PRO A 299 18.82 -4.63 -14.71
CA PRO A 299 20.25 -4.34 -14.79
C PRO A 299 21.00 -5.02 -13.62
N ARG A 300 22.15 -5.63 -13.93
CA ARG A 300 23.01 -6.26 -12.93
C ARG A 300 23.88 -5.17 -12.25
N PRO A 301 23.85 -5.02 -10.92
CA PRO A 301 24.72 -4.06 -10.24
C PRO A 301 26.19 -4.51 -10.31
N ARG A 302 27.09 -3.55 -10.57
CA ARG A 302 28.55 -3.74 -10.63
C ARG A 302 29.25 -3.04 -9.46
N SER A 303 29.06 -3.51 -8.22
CA SER A 303 29.97 -3.21 -7.07
C SER A 303 29.48 -3.89 -5.79
N PRO A 304 30.38 -4.32 -4.87
CA PRO A 304 30.00 -4.97 -3.62
C PRO A 304 30.17 -4.03 -2.42
N THR A 305 29.21 -3.17 -2.13
CA THR A 305 29.18 -2.44 -0.85
C THR A 305 27.72 -2.26 -0.39
N ALA A 306 27.42 -2.84 0.79
CA ALA A 306 26.11 -3.00 1.44
C ALA A 306 25.15 -4.04 0.81
N GLY A 307 24.73 -5.02 1.63
CA GLY A 307 23.79 -6.08 1.24
C GLY A 307 22.35 -5.58 1.11
N PRO A 308 21.50 -6.21 0.27
CA PRO A 308 20.14 -5.76 0.04
C PRO A 308 19.26 -5.89 1.30
N ALA A 309 18.49 -4.84 1.63
CA ALA A 309 17.50 -4.90 2.70
C ALA A 309 16.27 -5.70 2.24
N ARG A 310 15.67 -6.51 3.12
CA ARG A 310 14.47 -7.31 2.85
C ARG A 310 13.44 -7.20 3.98
N TRP A 311 12.29 -6.64 3.67
CA TRP A 311 11.18 -6.51 4.62
C TRP A 311 9.86 -6.97 3.99
N GLY A 312 8.79 -6.97 4.78
CA GLY A 312 7.47 -7.31 4.28
C GLY A 312 6.35 -6.76 5.13
N SER A 313 5.14 -6.79 4.59
CA SER A 313 3.92 -6.40 5.27
C SER A 313 2.79 -7.36 4.93
N ARG A 314 1.73 -7.34 5.75
CA ARG A 314 0.47 -8.03 5.46
C ARG A 314 -0.52 -7.01 4.90
N ARG A 315 -1.07 -7.28 3.71
CA ARG A 315 -2.17 -6.50 3.12
C ARG A 315 -3.46 -7.30 3.23
N ALA A 316 -4.60 -6.63 3.42
CA ALA A 316 -5.88 -7.28 3.20
C ALA A 316 -5.93 -7.80 1.76
N GLY A 317 -6.32 -9.06 1.60
CA GLY A 317 -6.80 -9.61 0.35
C GLY A 317 -8.27 -9.94 0.54
N CYS A 318 -9.13 -9.34 -0.27
CA CYS A 318 -10.50 -9.82 -0.44
C CYS A 318 -10.44 -10.94 -1.49
N ARG A 319 -10.90 -12.14 -1.12
CA ARG A 319 -11.36 -13.10 -2.13
C ARG A 319 -12.75 -12.65 -2.53
N TRP A 320 -12.84 -11.96 -3.66
CA TRP A 320 -14.14 -11.73 -4.29
C TRP A 320 -14.65 -13.08 -4.81
N PRO A 321 -15.92 -13.44 -4.55
CA PRO A 321 -16.46 -14.70 -5.05
C PRO A 321 -16.40 -14.69 -6.57
N GLY A 322 -15.51 -15.51 -7.12
CA GLY A 322 -15.57 -15.87 -8.53
C GLY A 322 -16.85 -16.66 -8.76
N ARG A 323 -17.57 -16.30 -9.83
CA ARG A 323 -18.80 -16.91 -10.31
C ARG A 323 -18.87 -18.41 -10.01
N SER A 324 -19.97 -18.85 -9.40
CA SER A 324 -20.48 -20.19 -9.55
C SER A 324 -20.56 -20.49 -11.04
N ARG A 325 -19.82 -21.51 -11.49
CA ARG A 325 -20.03 -22.08 -12.82
C ARG A 325 -21.42 -22.72 -12.81
N GLY A 326 -22.37 -22.07 -13.49
CA GLY A 326 -23.46 -22.79 -14.14
C GLY A 326 -22.91 -23.48 -15.38
#